data_AF-A0A819NC49-F1
#
_entry.id   AF-A0A819NC49-F1
#
_cell.length_a   1.000
_cell.length_b   1.000
_cell.length_c   1.000
_cell.angle_alpha   90.00
_cell.angle_beta   90.00
_cell.angle_gamma   90.00
#
_symmetry.space_group_name_H-M   'P 1'
#
loop_
_entity.id
_entity.type
_entity.pdbx_description
1 polymer ?
#
loop_
_entity_poly.entity_id
_entity_poly.type
_entity_poly.pdbx_seq_one_letter_code
_entity_poly.pdbx_strand_id
1 'polypeptide(L)'
;MFREPVDRRAWGSSPPTVVNTFYSPPRNQISFPADILEMPFFNKDAPKYLNYGAVIGHEITHGFDDSGCQYDKDENHISWWTPETIEKFNARKQCIIDQYNIYVVTQINMTLNEFQKQGKNIADNGGIKESFYASFILNLFRKNEAKTGKLG
;
A
#
# COMPACT_ATOMS: atom_id res chain seq x y z
N MET A 1 -24.99 -16.22 15.34
CA MET A 1 -24.24 -15.85 14.13
C MET A 1 -22.78 -15.52 14.49
N PHE A 2 -22.06 -16.45 15.14
CA PHE A 2 -20.65 -16.28 15.56
C PHE A 2 -19.87 -17.62 15.55
N ARG A 3 -20.41 -18.68 14.96
CA ARG A 3 -19.84 -20.04 14.94
C ARG A 3 -19.54 -20.57 13.55
N GLU A 4 -19.88 -19.80 12.52
CA GLU A 4 -19.54 -20.14 11.14
C GLU A 4 -18.08 -19.75 10.87
N PRO A 5 -17.34 -20.53 10.08
CA PRO A 5 -15.99 -20.17 9.67
C PRO A 5 -15.99 -18.86 8.88
N VAL A 6 -14.90 -18.11 8.97
CA VAL A 6 -14.71 -16.88 8.19
C VAL A 6 -14.72 -17.21 6.71
N ASP A 7 -15.64 -16.59 5.95
CA ASP A 7 -15.62 -16.67 4.49
C ASP A 7 -14.51 -15.78 3.92
N ARG A 8 -13.43 -16.43 3.46
CA ARG A 8 -12.26 -15.78 2.84
C ARG A 8 -12.52 -15.23 1.43
N ARG A 9 -13.65 -15.60 0.79
CA ARG A 9 -14.03 -15.10 -0.53
C ARG A 9 -14.93 -13.86 -0.45
N ALA A 10 -15.46 -13.56 0.73
CA ALA A 10 -16.27 -12.38 0.92
C ALA A 10 -15.43 -11.14 0.67
N TRP A 11 -15.95 -10.23 -0.16
CA TRP A 11 -15.45 -8.87 -0.23
C TRP A 11 -15.87 -8.13 1.06
N GLY A 12 -15.18 -7.07 1.42
CA GLY A 12 -15.70 -6.13 2.42
C GLY A 12 -17.04 -5.53 1.97
N SER A 13 -17.66 -4.71 2.81
CA SER A 13 -18.96 -4.06 2.49
C SER A 13 -18.90 -3.01 1.36
N SER A 14 -17.85 -2.99 0.54
CA SER A 14 -17.63 -2.02 -0.52
C SER A 14 -18.19 -2.53 -1.85
N PRO A 15 -19.14 -1.83 -2.49
CA PRO A 15 -19.63 -2.22 -3.81
C PRO A 15 -18.54 -2.07 -4.89
N PRO A 16 -18.68 -2.77 -6.04
CA PRO A 16 -17.72 -2.67 -7.15
C PRO A 16 -17.58 -1.25 -7.72
N THR A 17 -18.60 -0.41 -7.53
CA THR A 17 -18.68 0.97 -8.03
C THR A 17 -17.94 1.99 -7.16
N VAL A 18 -17.17 1.54 -6.16
CA VAL A 18 -16.39 2.43 -5.30
C VAL A 18 -15.06 2.75 -5.96
N VAL A 19 -14.77 4.03 -6.14
CA VAL A 19 -13.47 4.52 -6.59
C VAL A 19 -12.53 4.63 -5.38
N ASN A 20 -12.06 3.49 -4.88
CA ASN A 20 -11.10 3.41 -3.77
C ASN A 20 -10.40 2.04 -3.73
N THR A 21 -9.37 1.89 -2.91
CA THR A 21 -8.69 0.62 -2.63
C THR A 21 -8.63 0.36 -1.13
N PHE A 22 -8.49 -0.92 -0.77
CA PHE A 22 -8.54 -1.32 0.64
C PHE A 22 -7.60 -2.48 0.94
N TYR A 23 -6.89 -2.37 2.06
CA TYR A 23 -6.25 -3.47 2.75
C TYR A 23 -7.04 -3.87 4.00
N SER A 24 -7.22 -5.18 4.21
CA SER A 24 -7.84 -5.74 5.40
C SER A 24 -6.82 -6.59 6.16
N PRO A 25 -6.26 -6.09 7.28
CA PRO A 25 -5.31 -6.87 8.09
C PRO A 25 -5.88 -8.21 8.58
N PRO A 26 -7.12 -8.30 9.12
CA PRO A 26 -7.70 -9.56 9.59
C PRO A 26 -7.99 -10.60 8.50
N ARG A 27 -7.84 -10.24 7.21
CA ARG A 27 -8.00 -11.16 6.07
C ARG A 27 -6.74 -11.23 5.21
N ASN A 28 -5.69 -10.49 5.60
CA ASN A 28 -4.51 -10.23 4.80
C ASN A 28 -4.81 -10.03 3.30
N GLN A 29 -5.84 -9.21 3.01
CA GLN A 29 -6.44 -9.11 1.69
C GLN A 29 -6.37 -7.68 1.17
N ILE A 30 -5.95 -7.52 -0.10
CA ILE A 30 -6.05 -6.27 -0.85
C ILE A 30 -7.24 -6.38 -1.81
N SER A 31 -8.08 -5.35 -1.85
CA SER A 31 -9.24 -5.27 -2.73
C SER A 31 -9.16 -4.07 -3.67
N PHE A 32 -9.34 -4.33 -4.97
CA PHE A 32 -9.47 -3.33 -6.03
C PHE A 32 -10.88 -3.47 -6.65
N PRO A 33 -11.85 -2.63 -6.27
CA PRO A 33 -13.12 -2.51 -6.96
C PRO A 33 -12.94 -2.20 -8.46
N ALA A 34 -13.99 -2.36 -9.27
CA ALA A 34 -13.87 -2.18 -10.72
C ALA A 34 -13.63 -0.71 -11.09
N ASP A 35 -14.35 0.22 -10.46
CA ASP A 35 -14.36 1.63 -10.87
C ASP A 35 -13.07 2.39 -10.50
N ILE A 36 -12.16 1.82 -9.68
CA ILE A 36 -10.82 2.39 -9.49
C ILE A 36 -9.84 1.98 -10.61
N LEU A 37 -10.16 0.97 -11.42
CA LEU A 37 -9.31 0.46 -12.50
C LEU A 37 -9.53 1.20 -13.83
N GLU A 38 -9.79 2.50 -13.75
CA GLU A 38 -9.96 3.41 -14.88
C GLU A 38 -8.94 4.56 -14.82
N MET A 39 -8.92 5.41 -15.86
CA MET A 39 -8.08 6.61 -15.83
C MET A 39 -8.50 7.56 -14.70
N PRO A 40 -7.55 8.20 -13.99
CA PRO A 40 -6.11 8.24 -14.24
C PRO A 40 -5.28 7.13 -13.58
N PHE A 41 -5.90 6.18 -12.87
CA PHE A 41 -5.20 5.17 -12.06
C PHE A 41 -4.70 3.98 -12.87
N PHE A 42 -5.48 3.54 -13.86
CA PHE A 42 -5.11 2.44 -14.74
C PHE A 42 -5.63 2.66 -16.16
N ASN A 43 -4.78 2.39 -17.15
CA ASN A 43 -5.18 2.27 -18.54
C ASN A 43 -4.26 1.29 -19.26
N LYS A 44 -4.83 0.22 -19.83
CA LYS A 44 -4.07 -0.82 -20.53
C LYS A 44 -3.21 -0.30 -21.68
N ASP A 45 -3.62 0.79 -22.33
CA ASP A 45 -2.96 1.40 -23.48
C ASP A 45 -1.99 2.53 -23.06
N ALA A 46 -2.00 2.93 -21.78
CA ALA A 46 -1.06 3.90 -21.26
C ALA A 46 0.34 3.30 -21.08
N PRO A 47 1.41 4.12 -21.14
CA PRO A 47 2.74 3.68 -20.76
C PRO A 47 2.72 2.99 -19.39
N LYS A 48 3.30 1.78 -19.29
CA LYS A 48 3.16 0.96 -18.08
C LYS A 48 3.59 1.68 -16.79
N TYR A 49 4.54 2.62 -16.86
CA TYR A 49 4.96 3.42 -15.70
C TYR A 49 3.83 4.26 -15.07
N LEU A 50 2.80 4.63 -15.85
CA LEU A 50 1.60 5.29 -15.32
C LEU A 50 0.69 4.30 -14.57
N ASN A 51 0.71 3.03 -14.95
CA ASN A 51 -0.09 1.97 -14.32
C ASN A 51 0.58 1.37 -13.07
N TYR A 52 1.90 1.46 -12.93
CA TYR A 52 2.60 1.14 -11.68
C TYR A 52 2.46 2.28 -10.66
N GLY A 53 1.29 2.90 -10.60
CA GLY A 53 1.00 3.96 -9.66
C GLY A 53 1.14 3.47 -8.22
N ALA A 54 1.32 4.43 -7.30
CA ALA A 54 1.55 4.19 -5.88
C ALA A 54 0.46 3.37 -5.18
N VAL A 55 -0.74 3.24 -5.78
CA VAL A 55 -1.93 2.63 -5.17
C VAL A 55 -1.71 1.17 -4.80
N ILE A 56 -1.16 0.34 -5.70
CA ILE A 56 -0.93 -1.08 -5.38
C ILE A 56 0.14 -1.21 -4.29
N GLY A 57 1.24 -0.45 -4.41
CA GLY A 57 2.28 -0.44 -3.39
C GLY A 57 1.79 0.08 -2.03
N HIS A 58 0.86 1.03 -2.03
CA HIS A 58 0.23 1.59 -0.83
C HIS A 58 -0.54 0.50 -0.07
N GLU A 59 -1.42 -0.23 -0.77
CA GLU A 59 -2.20 -1.29 -0.13
C GLU A 59 -1.35 -2.48 0.33
N ILE A 60 -0.26 -2.81 -0.39
CA ILE A 60 0.70 -3.81 0.09
C ILE A 60 1.39 -3.32 1.37
N THR A 61 1.79 -2.05 1.40
CA THR A 61 2.49 -1.46 2.54
C THR A 61 1.60 -1.42 3.80
N HIS A 62 0.28 -1.34 3.66
CA HIS A 62 -0.64 -1.46 4.79
C HIS A 62 -0.53 -2.79 5.55
N GLY A 63 -0.05 -3.87 4.93
CA GLY A 63 0.28 -5.11 5.65
C GLY A 63 1.48 -5.00 6.58
N PHE A 64 2.24 -3.91 6.48
CA PHE A 64 3.48 -3.69 7.22
C PHE A 64 3.52 -2.33 7.92
N ASP A 65 2.42 -1.58 7.91
CA ASP A 65 2.32 -0.32 8.63
C ASP A 65 2.21 -0.55 10.16
N ASP A 66 2.01 0.51 10.93
CA ASP A 66 1.94 0.44 12.39
C ASP A 66 0.83 -0.48 12.92
N SER A 67 -0.25 -0.69 12.15
CA SER A 67 -1.32 -1.64 12.48
C SER A 67 -1.09 -3.00 11.84
N GLY A 68 -0.77 -3.03 10.54
CA GLY A 68 -0.59 -4.26 9.76
C GLY A 68 0.54 -5.14 10.27
N CYS A 69 1.64 -4.55 10.74
CA CYS A 69 2.77 -5.31 11.30
C CYS A 69 2.41 -6.17 12.52
N GLN A 70 1.24 -5.95 13.14
CA GLN A 70 0.77 -6.73 14.28
C GLN A 70 0.04 -8.01 13.86
N TYR A 71 -0.18 -8.21 12.56
CA TYR A 71 -0.82 -9.39 11.99
C TYR A 71 0.21 -10.24 11.25
N ASP A 72 0.22 -11.54 11.52
CA ASP A 72 1.04 -12.48 10.75
C ASP A 72 0.38 -12.83 9.39
N LYS A 73 1.06 -13.64 8.59
CA LYS A 73 0.57 -14.10 7.29
C LYS A 73 -0.74 -14.91 7.36
N ASP A 74 -1.04 -15.49 8.52
CA ASP A 74 -2.16 -16.38 8.78
C ASP A 74 -3.31 -15.65 9.50
N GLU A 75 -3.30 -14.31 9.46
CA GLU A 75 -4.35 -13.42 9.98
C GLU A 75 -4.36 -13.30 11.52
N ASN A 76 -3.34 -13.80 12.21
CA ASN A 76 -3.27 -13.77 13.68
C ASN A 76 -2.66 -12.46 14.19
N HIS A 77 -3.28 -11.87 15.22
CA HIS A 77 -2.72 -10.73 15.95
C HIS A 77 -1.59 -11.19 16.88
N ILE A 78 -0.37 -11.26 16.37
CA ILE A 78 0.82 -11.71 17.09
C ILE A 78 2.04 -10.87 16.73
N SER A 79 2.96 -10.69 17.69
CA SER A 79 4.27 -10.10 17.40
C SER A 79 5.18 -11.14 16.74
N TRP A 80 5.33 -11.06 15.42
CA TRP A 80 6.18 -11.96 14.64
C TRP A 80 7.55 -11.35 14.27
N TRP A 81 7.81 -10.11 14.68
CA TRP A 81 9.10 -9.44 14.53
C TRP A 81 10.02 -9.65 15.72
N THR A 82 11.33 -9.70 15.44
CA THR A 82 12.35 -9.66 16.48
C THR A 82 12.35 -8.30 17.19
N PRO A 83 12.79 -8.21 18.45
CA PRO A 83 12.89 -6.94 19.17
C PRO A 83 13.71 -5.88 18.41
N GLU A 84 14.80 -6.29 17.78
CA GLU A 84 15.64 -5.40 16.97
C GLU A 84 14.89 -4.81 15.76
N THR A 85 14.06 -5.61 15.09
CA THR A 85 13.24 -5.16 13.96
C THR A 85 12.21 -4.14 14.42
N ILE A 86 11.55 -4.39 15.56
CA ILE A 86 10.56 -3.49 16.16
C ILE A 86 11.20 -2.15 16.51
N GLU A 87 12.39 -2.15 17.11
CA GLU A 87 13.13 -0.93 17.44
C GLU A 87 13.44 -0.10 16.19
N LYS A 88 14.03 -0.73 15.16
CA LYS A 88 14.37 -0.07 13.89
C LYS A 88 13.13 0.44 13.15
N PHE A 89 12.03 -0.31 13.20
CA PHE A 89 10.76 0.10 12.61
C PHE A 89 10.21 1.34 13.33
N ASN A 90 10.16 1.33 14.66
CA ASN A 90 9.67 2.46 15.44
C ASN A 90 10.51 3.72 15.23
N ALA A 91 11.83 3.60 15.10
CA ALA A 91 12.70 4.73 14.77
C ALA A 91 12.37 5.35 13.40
N ARG A 92 12.15 4.53 12.37
CA ARG A 92 11.77 5.01 11.02
C ARG A 92 10.36 5.59 11.00
N LYS A 93 9.42 4.96 11.70
CA LYS A 93 8.07 5.47 11.89
C LYS A 93 8.07 6.85 12.53
N GLN A 94 8.90 7.05 13.56
CA GLN A 94 9.02 8.35 14.23
C GLN A 94 9.50 9.44 13.25
N CYS A 95 10.45 9.14 12.37
CA CYS A 95 10.89 10.08 11.32
C CYS A 95 9.72 10.55 10.43
N ILE A 96 8.82 9.63 10.04
CA ILE A 96 7.62 9.98 9.25
C ILE A 96 6.67 10.86 10.08
N ILE A 97 6.43 10.53 11.34
CA ILE A 97 5.59 11.34 12.23
C ILE A 97 6.16 12.77 12.33
N ASP A 98 7.47 12.89 12.58
CA ASP A 98 8.14 14.17 12.75
C ASP A 98 8.10 15.00 11.47
N GLN A 99 8.34 14.37 10.31
CA GLN A 99 8.25 15.03 9.00
C GLN A 99 6.85 15.58 8.73
N TYR A 100 5.80 14.82 9.03
CA TYR A 100 4.45 15.25 8.65
C TYR A 100 3.83 16.21 9.68
N ASN A 101 4.24 16.14 10.95
CA ASN A 101 3.76 17.04 12.02
C ASN A 101 4.14 18.51 11.80
N ILE A 102 5.11 18.82 10.93
CA ILE A 102 5.47 20.21 10.62
C ILE A 102 4.61 20.82 9.50
N TYR A 103 3.78 20.04 8.82
CA TYR A 103 2.91 20.56 7.77
C TYR A 103 1.67 21.25 8.35
N VAL A 104 1.46 22.48 7.91
CA VAL A 104 0.26 23.28 8.21
C VAL A 104 -0.59 23.37 6.95
N VAL A 105 -1.84 22.93 7.05
CA VAL A 105 -2.83 23.08 5.98
C VAL A 105 -3.33 24.52 5.99
N THR A 106 -2.71 25.36 5.17
CA THR A 106 -2.90 26.83 5.18
C THR A 106 -4.35 27.26 4.96
N GLN A 107 -5.14 26.46 4.23
CA GLN A 107 -6.55 26.75 3.94
C GLN A 107 -7.45 26.69 5.18
N ILE A 108 -7.08 25.88 6.17
CA ILE A 108 -7.83 25.70 7.42
C ILE A 108 -7.02 26.10 8.66
N ASN A 109 -5.78 26.56 8.46
CA ASN A 109 -4.83 26.94 9.51
C ASN A 109 -4.68 25.90 10.63
N MET A 110 -4.65 24.62 10.25
CA MET A 110 -4.47 23.50 11.16
C MET A 110 -3.20 22.74 10.84
N THR A 111 -2.43 22.41 11.87
CA THR A 111 -1.34 21.44 11.78
C THR A 111 -1.94 20.05 11.65
N LEU A 112 -1.32 19.20 10.83
CA LEU A 112 -1.77 17.83 10.72
C LEU A 112 -1.48 17.06 12.02
N ASN A 113 -2.47 16.33 12.55
CA ASN A 113 -2.27 15.41 13.67
C ASN A 113 -1.88 14.04 13.13
N GLU A 114 -0.57 13.82 12.98
CA GLU A 114 -0.07 12.70 12.18
C GLU A 114 0.10 11.41 12.95
N PHE A 115 0.05 11.46 14.29
CA PHE A 115 -0.03 10.24 15.09
C PHE A 115 -1.26 9.39 14.69
N GLN A 116 -2.36 10.03 14.31
CA GLN A 116 -3.58 9.33 13.87
C GLN A 116 -3.52 8.84 12.41
N LYS A 117 -2.55 9.30 11.61
CA LYS A 117 -2.47 9.05 10.16
C LYS A 117 -1.16 8.37 9.74
N GLN A 118 -0.30 8.03 10.70
CA GLN A 118 1.02 7.43 10.45
C GLN A 118 0.97 6.24 9.50
N GLY A 119 -0.03 5.36 9.61
CA GLY A 119 -0.17 4.20 8.72
C GLY A 119 -0.37 4.58 7.26
N LYS A 120 -1.15 5.64 6.99
CA LYS A 120 -1.35 6.17 5.64
C LYS A 120 -0.08 6.82 5.09
N ASN A 121 0.64 7.58 5.89
CA ASN A 121 1.90 8.18 5.45
C ASN A 121 2.99 7.13 5.20
N ILE A 122 3.06 6.08 6.04
CA ILE A 122 3.94 4.92 5.80
C ILE A 122 3.56 4.25 4.47
N ALA A 123 2.28 4.01 4.25
CA ALA A 123 1.77 3.38 3.03
C ALA A 123 2.03 4.22 1.77
N ASP A 124 1.87 5.53 1.81
CA ASP A 124 2.18 6.42 0.69
C ASP A 124 3.67 6.42 0.34
N ASN A 125 4.54 6.57 1.35
CA ASN A 125 5.98 6.59 1.15
C ASN A 125 6.51 5.24 0.66
N GLY A 126 6.02 4.14 1.25
CA GLY A 126 6.35 2.78 0.81
C GLY A 126 5.82 2.51 -0.60
N GLY A 127 4.56 2.86 -0.85
CA GLY A 127 3.90 2.62 -2.12
C GLY A 127 4.56 3.31 -3.30
N ILE A 128 4.92 4.59 -3.16
CA ILE A 128 5.65 5.34 -4.20
C ILE A 128 7.03 4.72 -4.43
N LYS A 129 7.74 4.36 -3.36
CA LYS A 129 9.08 3.76 -3.44
C LYS A 129 9.06 2.42 -4.18
N GLU A 130 8.16 1.52 -3.81
CA GLU A 130 8.04 0.20 -4.46
C GLU A 130 7.58 0.32 -5.91
N SER A 131 6.64 1.24 -6.18
CA SER A 131 6.19 1.58 -7.53
C SER A 131 7.33 2.06 -8.43
N PHE A 132 8.20 2.93 -7.89
CA PHE A 132 9.37 3.40 -8.59
C PHE A 132 10.36 2.26 -8.91
N TYR A 133 10.64 1.39 -7.95
CA TYR A 133 11.51 0.22 -8.18
C TYR A 133 10.94 -0.73 -9.23
N ALA A 134 9.63 -1.04 -9.17
CA ALA A 134 8.97 -1.89 -10.16
C ALA A 134 9.11 -1.31 -11.58
N SER A 135 8.83 -0.01 -11.74
CA SER A 135 9.00 0.71 -13.00
C SER A 135 10.44 0.64 -13.53
N PHE A 136 11.44 0.81 -12.64
CA PHE A 136 12.85 0.71 -13.01
C PHE A 136 13.23 -0.71 -13.50
N ILE A 137 12.83 -1.74 -12.75
CA ILE A 137 13.10 -3.15 -13.09
C ILE A 137 12.50 -3.50 -14.46
N LEU A 138 11.28 -3.05 -14.75
CA LEU A 138 10.64 -3.31 -16.04
C LEU A 138 11.33 -2.62 -17.21
N ASN A 139 11.83 -1.41 -16.99
CA ASN A 139 12.65 -0.73 -17.99
C ASN A 139 13.95 -1.49 -18.27
N LEU A 140 14.55 -2.15 -17.27
CA LEU A 140 15.70 -3.03 -17.47
C LEU A 140 15.32 -4.28 -18.29
N PHE A 141 14.21 -4.94 -17.95
CA PHE A 141 13.72 -6.09 -18.72
C PHE A 141 13.45 -5.74 -20.18
N ARG A 142 12.74 -4.65 -20.45
CA ARG A 142 12.47 -4.18 -21.82
C ARG A 142 13.75 -3.87 -22.59
N LYS A 143 14.74 -3.25 -21.95
CA LYS A 143 16.05 -3.00 -22.59
C LYS A 143 16.78 -4.30 -22.92
N ASN A 144 16.66 -5.32 -22.08
CA ASN A 144 17.25 -6.64 -22.33
C ASN A 144 16.50 -7.42 -23.43
N GLU A 145 15.18 -7.37 -23.48
CA GLU A 145 14.37 -7.95 -24.57
C GLU A 145 14.70 -7.30 -25.92
N ALA A 146 14.78 -5.96 -25.96
CA ALA A 146 15.17 -5.23 -27.16
C ALA A 146 16.58 -5.58 -27.66
N LYS A 147 17.51 -5.91 -26.74
CA LYS A 147 18.86 -6.37 -27.09
C LYS A 147 18.90 -7.84 -27.53
N THR A 148 18.00 -8.68 -27.04
CA THR A 148 17.99 -10.13 -27.29
C THR A 148 17.06 -10.55 -28.43
N GLY A 149 16.29 -9.62 -29.00
CA GLY A 149 15.43 -9.85 -30.17
C GLY A 149 14.21 -10.73 -29.92
N LYS A 150 13.92 -11.08 -28.65
CA LYS A 150 12.71 -11.81 -28.26
C LYS A 150 11.64 -10.80 -27.85
N LEU A 151 10.88 -10.33 -28.83
CA LEU A 151 9.60 -9.67 -28.57
C LEU A 151 8.54 -10.76 -28.42
N GLY A 152 8.01 -10.94 -27.21
CA GLY A 152 6.82 -11.73 -26.94
C GLY A 152 5.55 -10.93 -27.16
#